data_AF-A0A7M7SSD0-F1
#
_entry.id   AF-A0A7M7SSD0-F1
#
_cell.length_a   1.000
_cell.length_b   1.000
_cell.length_c   1.000
_cell.angle_alpha   90.00
_cell.angle_beta   90.00
_cell.angle_gamma   90.00
#
_symmetry.space_group_name_H-M   'P 1'
#
loop_
_entity.id
_entity.type
_entity.pdbx_description
1 polymer ?
#
loop_
_entity_poly.entity_id
_entity_poly.type
_entity_poly.pdbx_seq_one_letter_code
_entity_poly.pdbx_strand_id
1 'polypeptide(L)'
;MRSGVYPHVFNVEMSGGLPLNETLISKMLKPEGYRSAAVGKWHLGLGNNSVYLPNNHGFDEFLGLPASPSQCRCSVCFYPNVTCHRAPCSPEYSPCALFNGTTIIEQPVDLLTLDDKYVMQSRHFIRTNVGTGTPFFLYYASQHTHHPQYAGKETSGTSIRGRFGDSLAALDWEVGQIYEELKENGILEDTFFLFSADNGPSLSFENFGGNAGLMKCGKATTYEGGMRVPAIVHWPGQITPGRSMELSSTLDVLPTIASITNAKLPNVTLDGYDMSPFLFQGMPVHRCVRIMTLLCCLILSKTLQSSTISLSTILLKKTSS
;
A
#
# COMPACT_ATOMS: atom_id res chain seq x y z
N MET A 1 16.81 15.96 -9.02
CA MET A 1 15.77 15.33 -9.87
C MET A 1 15.42 14.00 -9.23
N ARG A 2 14.17 13.78 -8.82
CA ARG A 2 13.69 12.47 -8.35
C ARG A 2 13.36 11.65 -9.59
N SER A 3 14.19 10.67 -9.95
CA SER A 3 14.08 9.91 -11.21
C SER A 3 13.20 8.66 -11.12
N GLY A 4 12.54 8.43 -9.98
CA GLY A 4 11.87 7.15 -9.70
C GLY A 4 12.87 5.99 -9.57
N VAL A 5 12.36 4.76 -9.53
CA VAL A 5 13.18 3.54 -9.51
C VAL A 5 13.27 3.00 -10.95
N TYR A 6 14.47 2.98 -11.53
CA TYR A 6 14.74 2.49 -12.89
C TYR A 6 15.98 1.57 -12.87
N PRO A 7 16.03 0.47 -13.65
CA PRO A 7 15.00 -0.04 -14.58
C PRO A 7 13.92 -0.92 -13.94
N HIS A 8 14.10 -1.33 -12.68
CA HIS A 8 13.21 -2.25 -11.97
C HIS A 8 12.95 -1.78 -10.54
N VAL A 9 11.93 -2.35 -9.91
CA VAL A 9 11.61 -2.15 -8.49
C VAL A 9 12.70 -2.73 -7.57
N PHE A 10 12.77 -2.28 -6.32
CA PHE A 10 13.71 -2.82 -5.34
C PHE A 10 13.40 -4.28 -5.01
N ASN A 11 14.35 -5.18 -5.24
CA ASN A 11 14.28 -6.56 -4.75
C ASN A 11 15.10 -6.75 -3.47
N VAL A 12 14.97 -7.91 -2.83
CA VAL A 12 15.63 -8.21 -1.55
C VAL A 12 17.15 -8.34 -1.64
N GLU A 13 17.71 -8.48 -2.85
CA GLU A 13 19.15 -8.61 -3.10
C GLU A 13 19.80 -7.26 -3.42
N MET A 14 19.00 -6.21 -3.67
CA MET A 14 19.52 -4.88 -3.99
C MET A 14 20.11 -4.20 -2.75
N SER A 15 21.29 -3.62 -2.93
CA SER A 15 21.96 -2.80 -1.91
C SER A 15 21.35 -1.40 -1.75
N GLY A 16 20.53 -0.96 -2.71
CA GLY A 16 19.85 0.33 -2.72
C GLY A 16 18.45 0.30 -2.10
N GLY A 17 17.91 1.48 -1.84
CA GLY A 17 16.57 1.69 -1.30
C GLY A 17 16.20 3.18 -1.32
N LEU A 18 15.05 3.51 -0.76
CA LEU A 18 14.64 4.90 -0.56
C LEU A 18 15.70 5.62 0.30
N PRO A 19 16.28 6.75 -0.17
CA PRO A 19 17.27 7.47 0.62
C PRO A 19 16.75 7.85 2.02
N LEU A 20 17.57 7.69 3.05
CA LEU A 20 17.17 7.94 4.44
C LEU A 20 16.85 9.43 4.73
N ASN A 21 17.32 10.34 3.89
CA ASN A 21 17.04 11.77 3.98
C ASN A 21 15.68 12.16 3.37
N GLU A 22 14.99 11.27 2.67
CA GLU A 22 13.62 11.50 2.23
C GLU A 22 12.68 11.49 3.43
N THR A 23 11.79 12.49 3.48
CA THR A 23 10.82 12.64 4.58
C THR A 23 9.51 11.96 4.19
N LEU A 24 9.19 10.88 4.91
CA LEU A 24 7.90 10.19 4.79
C LEU A 24 6.87 10.78 5.75
N ILE A 25 5.59 10.44 5.51
CA ILE A 25 4.46 10.83 6.36
C ILE A 25 4.71 10.46 7.83
N SER A 26 5.23 9.27 8.10
CA SER A 26 5.60 8.83 9.46
C SER A 26 6.61 9.76 10.14
N LYS A 27 7.69 10.16 9.45
CA LYS A 27 8.65 11.16 9.96
C LYS A 27 8.01 12.53 10.15
N MET A 28 7.15 12.96 9.23
CA MET A 28 6.46 14.25 9.26
C MET A 28 5.49 14.36 10.45
N LEU A 29 4.80 13.27 10.79
CA LEU A 29 3.80 13.25 11.86
C LEU A 29 4.38 13.03 13.26
N LYS A 30 5.63 12.55 13.35
CA LYS A 30 6.27 12.25 14.65
C LYS A 30 6.37 13.47 15.60
N PRO A 31 6.72 14.68 15.14
CA PRO A 31 6.68 15.89 15.98
C PRO A 31 5.28 16.26 16.49
N GLU A 32 4.23 15.85 15.77
CA GLU A 32 2.83 16.07 16.15
C GLU A 32 2.31 15.00 17.13
N GLY A 33 3.19 14.15 17.67
CA GLY A 33 2.85 13.13 18.67
C GLY A 33 2.17 11.88 18.12
N TYR A 34 2.14 11.69 16.80
CA TYR A 34 1.57 10.48 16.19
C TYR A 34 2.48 9.28 16.42
N ARG A 35 1.86 8.14 16.74
CA ARG A 35 2.48 6.83 16.53
C ARG A 35 2.20 6.32 15.14
N SER A 36 3.16 5.62 14.55
CA SER A 36 3.06 5.14 13.17
C SER A 36 3.38 3.65 13.03
N ALA A 37 2.57 2.95 12.25
CA ALA A 37 2.78 1.55 11.91
C ALA A 37 2.72 1.34 10.40
N ALA A 38 3.64 0.53 9.87
CA ALA A 38 3.56 -0.03 8.53
C ALA A 38 3.20 -1.53 8.64
N VAL A 39 2.19 -1.97 7.91
CA VAL A 39 1.79 -3.38 7.87
C VAL A 39 1.69 -3.82 6.41
N GLY A 40 2.31 -4.96 6.08
CA GLY A 40 2.29 -5.51 4.72
C GLY A 40 3.56 -5.29 3.91
N LYS A 41 3.43 -4.92 2.64
CA LYS A 41 4.52 -4.80 1.68
C LYS A 41 5.26 -3.47 1.84
N TRP A 42 6.59 -3.52 1.93
CA TRP A 42 7.42 -2.32 1.95
C TRP A 42 7.89 -1.87 0.56
N HIS A 43 8.74 -2.66 -0.09
CA HIS A 43 9.19 -2.47 -1.47
C HIS A 43 9.94 -1.16 -1.79
N LEU A 44 10.45 -0.49 -0.75
CA LEU A 44 11.29 0.70 -0.86
C LEU A 44 12.75 0.40 -0.47
N GLY A 45 13.17 -0.86 -0.64
CA GLY A 45 14.51 -1.34 -0.36
C GLY A 45 14.60 -2.14 0.94
N LEU A 46 15.46 -3.17 0.93
CA LEU A 46 15.95 -3.84 2.13
C LEU A 46 17.32 -3.27 2.50
N GLY A 47 18.25 -3.31 1.54
CA GLY A 47 19.64 -2.86 1.70
C GLY A 47 20.45 -3.73 2.66
N ASN A 48 21.75 -3.44 2.73
CA ASN A 48 22.63 -4.13 3.67
C ASN A 48 22.17 -3.89 5.11
N ASN A 49 22.13 -4.95 5.91
CA ASN A 49 21.69 -4.92 7.31
C ASN A 49 20.29 -4.29 7.51
N SER A 50 19.40 -4.45 6.51
CA SER A 50 18.01 -3.98 6.59
C SER A 50 17.87 -2.47 6.78
N VAL A 51 18.86 -1.68 6.32
CA VAL A 51 18.94 -0.23 6.53
C VAL A 51 17.76 0.55 5.97
N TYR A 52 17.10 0.04 4.92
CA TYR A 52 15.96 0.72 4.29
C TYR A 52 14.60 0.26 4.80
N LEU A 53 14.51 -0.59 5.83
CA LEU A 53 13.23 -1.00 6.40
C LEU A 53 12.45 0.16 7.06
N PRO A 54 11.11 0.05 7.18
CA PRO A 54 10.24 1.14 7.64
C PRO A 54 10.65 1.84 8.93
N ASN A 55 11.20 1.12 9.91
CA ASN A 55 11.62 1.72 11.18
C ASN A 55 12.73 2.78 11.01
N ASN A 56 13.59 2.63 10.00
CA ASN A 56 14.60 3.64 9.64
C ASN A 56 14.01 4.83 8.85
N HIS A 57 12.75 4.71 8.44
CA HIS A 57 11.96 5.73 7.77
C HIS A 57 10.87 6.33 8.67
N GLY A 58 11.02 6.22 9.99
CA GLY A 58 10.19 6.93 10.97
C GLY A 58 8.95 6.17 11.45
N PHE A 59 8.71 4.95 10.96
CA PHE A 59 7.68 4.09 11.51
C PHE A 59 8.09 3.56 12.89
N ASP A 60 7.18 3.56 13.86
CA ASP A 60 7.45 3.02 15.18
C ASP A 60 7.27 1.49 15.20
N GLU A 61 6.33 0.96 14.39
CA GLU A 61 6.07 -0.46 14.24
C GLU A 61 6.10 -0.89 12.76
N PHE A 62 6.59 -2.10 12.51
CA PHE A 62 6.54 -2.73 11.20
C PHE A 62 6.26 -4.22 11.34
N LEU A 63 5.25 -4.71 10.62
CA LEU A 63 5.06 -6.14 10.39
C LEU A 63 4.84 -6.38 8.89
N GLY A 64 5.77 -7.04 8.21
CA GLY A 64 5.66 -7.09 6.76
C GLY A 64 6.75 -7.81 6.01
N LEU A 65 6.57 -7.87 4.69
CA LEU A 65 7.58 -8.36 3.77
C LEU A 65 8.32 -7.16 3.14
N PRO A 66 9.66 -7.23 3.00
CA PRO A 66 10.45 -6.15 2.40
C PRO A 66 10.18 -5.97 0.90
N ALA A 67 9.67 -7.00 0.23
CA ALA A 67 9.34 -7.01 -1.19
C ALA A 67 8.08 -7.85 -1.46
N SER A 68 7.71 -8.02 -2.73
CA SER A 68 6.58 -8.86 -3.11
C SER A 68 6.82 -10.34 -2.85
N PRO A 69 5.78 -11.12 -2.48
CA PRO A 69 5.83 -12.59 -2.45
C PRO A 69 6.27 -13.23 -3.76
N SER A 70 6.17 -12.51 -4.88
CA SER A 70 6.66 -12.96 -6.18
C SER A 70 8.19 -13.03 -6.30
N GLN A 71 8.91 -12.36 -5.40
CA GLN A 71 10.38 -12.23 -5.42
C GLN A 71 11.05 -13.14 -4.38
N CYS A 72 10.33 -14.15 -3.93
CA CYS A 72 10.81 -15.16 -3.00
C CYS A 72 10.16 -16.51 -3.32
N ARG A 73 10.69 -17.59 -2.75
CA ARG A 73 10.13 -18.93 -2.98
C ARG A 73 8.76 -19.03 -2.32
N CYS A 74 7.77 -19.47 -3.09
CA CYS A 74 6.40 -19.73 -2.65
C CYS A 74 5.95 -21.14 -3.08
N SER A 75 5.11 -21.81 -2.28
CA SER A 75 4.68 -23.20 -2.53
C SER A 75 3.17 -23.37 -2.45
N VAL A 76 2.56 -22.97 -1.34
CA VAL A 76 1.12 -23.06 -1.08
C VAL A 76 0.53 -21.66 -1.05
N CYS A 77 -0.55 -21.45 -1.80
CA CYS A 77 -1.21 -20.15 -1.92
C CYS A 77 -2.70 -20.19 -1.60
N PHE A 78 -3.36 -21.35 -1.67
CA PHE A 78 -4.79 -21.42 -1.35
C PHE A 78 -5.06 -22.56 -0.37
N TYR A 79 -5.99 -22.31 0.55
CA TYR A 79 -6.43 -23.31 1.51
C TYR A 79 -7.16 -24.47 0.79
N PRO A 80 -7.03 -25.74 1.24
CA PRO A 80 -6.21 -26.18 2.37
C PRO A 80 -4.74 -26.38 2.03
N ASN A 81 -4.37 -26.72 0.79
CA ASN A 81 -2.99 -27.00 0.37
C ASN A 81 -2.81 -26.89 -1.15
N VAL A 82 -3.47 -25.91 -1.77
CA VAL A 82 -3.42 -25.71 -3.22
C VAL A 82 -2.19 -24.87 -3.55
N THR A 83 -1.38 -25.40 -4.47
CA THR A 83 -0.10 -24.81 -4.85
C THR A 83 -0.27 -23.49 -5.58
N CYS A 84 0.74 -22.61 -5.44
CA CYS A 84 0.80 -21.34 -6.14
C CYS A 84 0.84 -21.56 -7.66
N HIS A 85 -0.04 -20.89 -8.40
CA HIS A 85 -0.19 -21.08 -9.85
C HIS A 85 0.26 -19.87 -10.64
N ARG A 86 0.95 -20.10 -11.78
CA ARG A 86 1.62 -19.06 -12.57
C ARG A 86 2.39 -18.07 -11.68
N ALA A 87 2.99 -18.61 -10.62
CA ALA A 87 3.77 -17.85 -9.67
C ALA A 87 5.16 -17.63 -10.29
N PRO A 88 5.60 -16.38 -10.50
CA PRO A 88 6.98 -16.11 -10.90
C PRO A 88 7.96 -16.25 -9.72
N CYS A 89 7.53 -16.88 -8.62
CA CYS A 89 8.42 -17.32 -7.55
C CYS A 89 9.39 -18.36 -8.10
N SER A 90 10.69 -18.09 -8.07
CA SER A 90 11.71 -19.08 -8.43
C SER A 90 12.01 -20.01 -7.25
N PRO A 91 12.19 -21.33 -7.46
CA PRO A 91 12.75 -22.22 -6.44
C PRO A 91 14.15 -21.82 -5.96
N GLU A 92 14.88 -21.05 -6.78
CA GLU A 92 16.23 -20.55 -6.47
C GLU A 92 16.20 -19.36 -5.50
N TYR A 93 15.05 -18.68 -5.37
CA TYR A 93 14.94 -17.57 -4.45
C TYR A 93 14.93 -18.05 -3.00
N SER A 94 15.47 -17.21 -2.11
CA SER A 94 15.29 -17.39 -0.68
C SER A 94 13.79 -17.42 -0.33
N PRO A 95 13.37 -18.22 0.66
CA PRO A 95 11.99 -18.18 1.13
C PRO A 95 11.62 -16.78 1.64
N CYS A 96 10.35 -16.39 1.49
CA CYS A 96 9.90 -15.07 1.94
C CYS A 96 10.07 -14.94 3.46
N ALA A 97 10.67 -13.83 3.90
CA ALA A 97 10.86 -13.53 5.32
C ALA A 97 9.85 -12.48 5.78
N LEU A 98 9.09 -12.81 6.82
CA LEU A 98 8.23 -11.87 7.54
C LEU A 98 9.07 -11.17 8.62
N PHE A 99 9.09 -9.84 8.56
CA PHE A 99 9.80 -9.00 9.51
C PHE A 99 8.85 -8.45 10.56
N ASN A 100 9.29 -8.43 11.82
CA ASN A 100 8.77 -7.57 12.87
C ASN A 100 9.88 -6.58 13.26
N GLY A 101 9.68 -5.30 12.96
CA GLY A 101 10.75 -4.31 12.99
C GLY A 101 11.88 -4.69 12.04
N THR A 102 13.08 -4.92 12.56
CA THR A 102 14.24 -5.36 11.78
C THR A 102 14.54 -6.86 11.91
N THR A 103 13.71 -7.60 12.65
CA THR A 103 13.94 -9.02 12.97
C THR A 103 13.05 -9.90 12.11
N ILE A 104 13.62 -10.96 11.52
CA ILE A 104 12.86 -12.00 10.85
C ILE A 104 12.18 -12.87 11.91
N ILE A 105 10.87 -12.97 11.86
CA ILE A 105 10.08 -13.79 12.79
C ILE A 105 9.54 -15.07 12.17
N GLU A 106 9.51 -15.16 10.83
CA GLU A 106 9.01 -16.33 10.10
C GLU A 106 9.62 -16.39 8.69
N GLN A 107 10.18 -17.55 8.31
CA GLN A 107 10.74 -17.80 6.99
C GLN A 107 10.84 -19.34 6.74
N PRO A 108 10.14 -19.92 5.74
CA PRO A 108 9.17 -19.29 4.83
C PRO A 108 7.97 -18.73 5.57
N VAL A 109 7.46 -17.58 5.13
CA VAL A 109 6.13 -17.11 5.52
C VAL A 109 5.05 -18.08 5.02
N ASP A 110 4.08 -18.36 5.88
CA ASP A 110 2.85 -19.04 5.48
C ASP A 110 1.83 -18.02 4.93
N LEU A 111 1.62 -18.06 3.61
CA LEU A 111 0.67 -17.17 2.93
C LEU A 111 -0.79 -17.40 3.37
N LEU A 112 -1.14 -18.59 3.87
CA LEU A 112 -2.52 -18.89 4.28
C LEU A 112 -2.91 -18.22 5.59
N THR A 113 -1.93 -17.80 6.40
CA THR A 113 -2.12 -17.15 7.71
C THR A 113 -1.56 -15.72 7.74
N LEU A 114 -1.03 -15.23 6.63
CA LEU A 114 -0.40 -13.91 6.54
C LEU A 114 -1.40 -12.77 6.75
N ASP A 115 -2.58 -12.90 6.16
CA ASP A 115 -3.66 -11.91 6.24
C ASP A 115 -4.13 -11.75 7.70
N ASP A 116 -4.28 -12.87 8.43
CA ASP A 116 -4.61 -12.87 9.86
C ASP A 116 -3.53 -12.15 10.68
N LYS A 117 -2.25 -12.42 10.42
CA LYS A 117 -1.13 -11.77 11.12
C LYS A 117 -1.14 -10.26 10.92
N TYR A 118 -1.39 -9.81 9.68
CA TYR A 118 -1.51 -8.39 9.37
C TYR A 118 -2.72 -7.74 10.05
N VAL A 119 -3.90 -8.36 9.96
CA VAL A 119 -5.11 -7.87 10.63
C VAL A 119 -4.91 -7.80 12.14
N MET A 120 -4.37 -8.84 12.76
CA MET A 120 -4.11 -8.86 14.20
C MET A 120 -3.16 -7.74 14.63
N GLN A 121 -2.08 -7.50 13.88
CA GLN A 121 -1.15 -6.40 14.15
C GLN A 121 -1.84 -5.04 14.03
N SER A 122 -2.62 -4.81 12.96
CA SER A 122 -3.34 -3.56 12.77
C SER A 122 -4.36 -3.31 13.88
N ARG A 123 -5.14 -4.33 14.27
CA ARG A 123 -6.11 -4.23 15.37
C ARG A 123 -5.43 -3.96 16.71
N HIS A 124 -4.32 -4.65 16.99
CA HIS A 124 -3.54 -4.42 18.21
C HIS A 124 -2.98 -3.00 18.28
N PHE A 125 -2.42 -2.49 17.17
CA PHE A 125 -1.91 -1.13 17.09
C PHE A 125 -3.01 -0.09 17.33
N ILE A 126 -4.19 -0.27 16.72
CA ILE A 126 -5.35 0.62 16.94
C ILE A 126 -5.76 0.61 18.42
N ARG A 127 -6.02 -0.56 19.01
CA ARG A 127 -6.45 -0.68 20.42
C ARG A 127 -5.47 -0.03 21.38
N THR A 128 -4.19 -0.27 21.17
CA THR A 128 -3.13 0.26 22.03
C THR A 128 -3.16 1.79 22.04
N ASN A 129 -3.20 2.42 20.86
CA ASN A 129 -3.19 3.87 20.75
C ASN A 129 -4.51 4.51 21.18
N VAL A 130 -5.65 3.83 20.99
CA VAL A 130 -6.94 4.24 21.57
C VAL A 130 -6.86 4.25 23.09
N GLY A 131 -6.34 3.17 23.69
CA GLY A 131 -6.22 3.05 25.15
C GLY A 131 -5.30 4.09 25.78
N THR A 132 -4.31 4.59 25.05
CA THR A 132 -3.40 5.66 25.52
C THR A 132 -3.84 7.06 25.09
N GLY A 133 -4.91 7.21 24.31
CA GLY A 133 -5.35 8.49 23.74
C GLY A 133 -4.36 9.08 22.71
N THR A 134 -3.46 8.28 22.17
CA THR A 134 -2.41 8.73 21.24
C THR A 134 -2.94 8.73 19.80
N PRO A 135 -2.75 9.82 19.01
CA PRO A 135 -3.12 9.81 17.60
C PRO A 135 -2.21 8.83 16.83
N PHE A 136 -2.74 8.25 15.76
CA PHE A 136 -2.01 7.22 15.02
C PHE A 136 -2.11 7.34 13.51
N PHE A 137 -1.07 6.85 12.85
CA PHE A 137 -0.96 6.69 11.40
C PHE A 137 -0.68 5.23 11.06
N LEU A 138 -1.64 4.54 10.44
CA LEU A 138 -1.48 3.17 9.97
C LEU A 138 -1.38 3.16 8.45
N TYR A 139 -0.23 2.72 7.95
CA TYR A 139 0.01 2.43 6.54
C TYR A 139 -0.15 0.92 6.32
N TYR A 140 -1.29 0.51 5.77
CA TYR A 140 -1.62 -0.88 5.51
C TYR A 140 -1.48 -1.17 4.01
N ALA A 141 -0.36 -1.77 3.61
CA ALA A 141 -0.04 -2.10 2.23
C ALA A 141 -0.19 -3.60 2.00
N SER A 142 -1.41 -4.07 1.73
CA SER A 142 -1.66 -5.50 1.51
C SER A 142 -0.79 -6.05 0.37
N GLN A 143 -0.51 -7.36 0.45
CA GLN A 143 0.08 -8.11 -0.66
C GLN A 143 -0.95 -8.37 -1.76
N HIS A 144 -2.24 -8.34 -1.40
CA HIS A 144 -3.34 -8.49 -2.35
C HIS A 144 -3.43 -7.25 -3.25
N THR A 145 -3.77 -7.39 -4.53
CA THR A 145 -4.05 -8.61 -5.29
C THR A 145 -2.85 -8.99 -6.18
N HIS A 146 -1.64 -8.96 -5.64
CA HIS A 146 -0.46 -9.30 -6.42
C HIS A 146 -0.37 -10.79 -6.73
N HIS A 147 0.47 -11.13 -7.71
CA HIS A 147 0.84 -12.53 -7.92
C HIS A 147 1.95 -12.98 -6.94
N PRO A 148 2.05 -14.28 -6.65
CA PRO A 148 0.99 -15.26 -6.83
C PRO A 148 -0.27 -14.82 -6.07
N GLN A 149 -1.43 -15.02 -6.67
CA GLN A 149 -2.68 -14.85 -5.94
C GLN A 149 -2.67 -15.88 -4.81
N TYR A 150 -3.13 -15.49 -3.63
CA TYR A 150 -3.26 -16.37 -2.48
C TYR A 150 -4.51 -16.00 -1.68
N ALA A 151 -5.05 -16.93 -0.90
CA ALA A 151 -6.17 -16.69 0.00
C ALA A 151 -6.18 -17.72 1.13
N GLY A 152 -6.56 -17.26 2.32
CA GLY A 152 -6.77 -18.11 3.49
C GLY A 152 -8.03 -18.98 3.41
N LYS A 153 -8.36 -19.64 4.52
CA LYS A 153 -9.49 -20.56 4.61
C LYS A 153 -10.84 -19.92 4.30
N GLU A 154 -11.07 -18.72 4.82
CA GLU A 154 -12.38 -18.05 4.76
C GLU A 154 -12.72 -17.53 3.35
N THR A 155 -11.71 -17.31 2.50
CA THR A 155 -11.88 -16.67 1.19
C THR A 155 -11.45 -17.54 0.01
N SER A 156 -10.83 -18.70 0.24
CA SER A 156 -10.49 -19.65 -0.82
C SER A 156 -11.74 -20.29 -1.43
N GLY A 157 -11.90 -20.17 -2.75
CA GLY A 157 -12.99 -20.78 -3.51
C GLY A 157 -14.35 -20.11 -3.32
N THR A 158 -14.40 -18.89 -2.79
CA THR A 158 -15.67 -18.17 -2.53
C THR A 158 -16.06 -17.25 -3.68
N SER A 159 -15.13 -16.84 -4.52
CA SER A 159 -15.38 -15.88 -5.58
C SER A 159 -15.67 -16.52 -6.94
N ILE A 160 -16.70 -16.03 -7.63
CA ILE A 160 -16.97 -16.38 -9.03
C ILE A 160 -15.85 -15.94 -9.99
N ARG A 161 -14.96 -15.04 -9.55
CA ARG A 161 -13.80 -14.57 -10.31
C ARG A 161 -12.55 -15.44 -10.06
N GLY A 162 -12.74 -16.64 -9.50
CA GLY A 162 -11.68 -17.61 -9.23
C GLY A 162 -10.59 -17.02 -8.32
N ARG A 163 -9.34 -17.49 -8.49
CA ARG A 163 -8.22 -17.18 -7.60
C ARG A 163 -7.91 -15.68 -7.42
N PHE A 164 -8.05 -14.87 -8.48
CA PHE A 164 -7.92 -13.42 -8.34
C PHE A 164 -9.06 -12.85 -7.48
N GLY A 165 -10.28 -13.34 -7.68
CA GLY A 165 -11.44 -12.98 -6.88
C GLY A 165 -11.32 -13.37 -5.42
N ASP A 166 -10.77 -14.54 -5.13
CA ASP A 166 -10.53 -15.03 -3.77
C ASP A 166 -9.50 -14.15 -3.03
N SER A 167 -8.39 -13.79 -3.69
CA SER A 167 -7.40 -12.83 -3.15
C SER A 167 -8.01 -11.43 -2.96
N LEU A 168 -8.85 -10.98 -3.90
CA LEU A 168 -9.56 -9.72 -3.74
C LEU A 168 -10.57 -9.75 -2.58
N ALA A 169 -11.26 -10.89 -2.38
CA ALA A 169 -12.15 -11.08 -1.24
C ALA A 169 -11.38 -11.13 0.09
N ALA A 170 -10.16 -11.67 0.10
CA ALA A 170 -9.27 -11.60 1.26
C ALA A 170 -8.92 -10.14 1.61
N LEU A 171 -8.57 -9.31 0.62
CA LEU A 171 -8.36 -7.88 0.85
C LEU A 171 -9.60 -7.15 1.39
N ASP A 172 -10.77 -7.44 0.81
CA ASP A 172 -12.04 -6.85 1.27
C ASP A 172 -12.31 -7.22 2.73
N TRP A 173 -12.06 -8.49 3.09
CA TRP A 173 -12.13 -8.96 4.46
C TRP A 173 -11.10 -8.26 5.38
N GLU A 174 -9.83 -8.12 4.97
CA GLU A 174 -8.78 -7.41 5.71
C GLU A 174 -9.20 -5.98 6.04
N VAL A 175 -9.69 -5.25 5.04
CA VAL A 175 -10.21 -3.87 5.20
C VAL A 175 -11.41 -3.85 6.13
N GLY A 176 -12.33 -4.80 5.99
CA GLY A 176 -13.50 -4.95 6.86
C GLY A 176 -13.12 -5.16 8.32
N GLN A 177 -12.10 -5.99 8.61
CA GLN A 177 -11.63 -6.23 9.97
C GLN A 177 -11.03 -4.96 10.61
N ILE A 178 -10.28 -4.18 9.84
CA ILE A 178 -9.72 -2.91 10.32
C ILE A 178 -10.84 -1.88 10.53
N TYR A 179 -11.80 -1.81 9.62
CA TYR A 179 -12.95 -0.91 9.73
C TYR A 179 -13.81 -1.23 10.97
N GLU A 180 -14.13 -2.50 11.20
CA GLU A 180 -14.88 -2.91 12.40
C GLU A 180 -14.10 -2.62 13.68
N GLU A 181 -12.78 -2.73 13.70
CA GLU A 181 -11.99 -2.32 14.86
C GLU A 181 -12.13 -0.81 15.16
N LEU A 182 -12.11 0.05 14.15
CA LEU A 182 -12.35 1.50 14.34
C LEU A 182 -13.75 1.77 14.90
N LYS A 183 -14.75 1.01 14.43
CA LYS A 183 -16.15 1.10 14.84
C LYS A 183 -16.36 0.62 16.28
N GLU A 184 -15.82 -0.53 16.64
CA GLU A 184 -15.88 -1.12 17.98
C GLU A 184 -15.24 -0.20 19.03
N ASN A 185 -14.20 0.54 18.66
CA ASN A 185 -13.55 1.52 19.54
C ASN A 185 -14.18 2.92 19.49
N GLY A 186 -15.25 3.13 18.71
CA GLY A 186 -15.96 4.40 18.66
C GLY A 186 -15.18 5.57 18.05
N ILE A 187 -14.19 5.29 17.19
CA ILE A 187 -13.28 6.31 16.62
C ILE A 187 -13.47 6.55 15.12
N LEU A 188 -14.53 6.00 14.51
CA LEU A 188 -14.80 6.19 13.07
C LEU A 188 -14.90 7.66 12.67
N GLU A 189 -15.62 8.48 13.44
CA GLU A 189 -15.80 9.93 13.18
C GLU A 189 -14.51 10.75 13.41
N ASP A 190 -13.49 10.14 14.02
CA ASP A 190 -12.19 10.76 14.32
C ASP A 190 -11.07 10.15 13.46
N THR A 191 -11.42 9.32 12.46
CA THR A 191 -10.46 8.62 11.61
C THR A 191 -10.67 8.94 10.14
N PHE A 192 -9.66 9.55 9.52
CA PHE A 192 -9.53 9.66 8.07
C PHE A 192 -9.08 8.32 7.49
N PHE A 193 -9.86 7.79 6.55
CA PHE A 193 -9.60 6.55 5.84
C PHE A 193 -9.45 6.82 4.34
N LEU A 194 -8.33 6.38 3.76
CA LEU A 194 -8.07 6.41 2.31
C LEU A 194 -7.75 5.00 1.82
N PHE A 195 -8.47 4.50 0.83
CA PHE A 195 -8.16 3.26 0.11
C PHE A 195 -7.78 3.57 -1.34
N SER A 196 -6.68 2.98 -1.82
CA SER A 196 -6.21 3.12 -3.20
C SER A 196 -5.30 1.95 -3.63
N ALA A 197 -4.82 1.98 -4.88
CA ALA A 197 -3.83 1.07 -5.43
C ALA A 197 -2.54 1.80 -5.84
N ASP A 198 -1.41 1.09 -5.89
CA ASP A 198 -0.13 1.63 -6.36
C ASP A 198 -0.06 1.81 -7.89
N ASN A 199 -0.71 0.94 -8.66
CA ASN A 199 -0.83 1.04 -10.12
C ASN A 199 -1.98 0.19 -10.69
N GLY A 200 -2.18 0.27 -12.00
CA GLY A 200 -3.15 -0.53 -12.75
C GLY A 200 -2.87 -2.04 -12.77
N PRO A 201 -3.78 -2.86 -13.35
CA PRO A 201 -3.72 -4.31 -13.31
C PRO A 201 -2.57 -4.91 -14.14
N SER A 202 -2.04 -6.05 -13.68
CA SER A 202 -1.06 -6.84 -14.42
C SER A 202 -1.76 -7.72 -15.45
N LEU A 203 -2.12 -7.13 -16.61
CA LEU A 203 -2.92 -7.81 -17.64
C LEU A 203 -2.28 -9.07 -18.24
N SER A 204 -0.94 -9.19 -18.17
CA SER A 204 -0.20 -10.38 -18.62
C SER A 204 -0.53 -11.65 -17.84
N PHE A 205 -1.18 -11.54 -16.67
CA PHE A 205 -1.62 -12.68 -15.86
C PHE A 205 -3.02 -13.17 -16.22
N GLU A 206 -3.67 -12.58 -17.23
CA GLU A 206 -4.99 -13.01 -17.75
C GLU A 206 -6.02 -13.16 -16.61
N ASN A 207 -6.61 -14.35 -16.46
CA ASN A 207 -7.61 -14.66 -15.42
C ASN A 207 -7.05 -14.58 -13.98
N PHE A 208 -5.74 -14.49 -13.80
CA PHE A 208 -5.07 -14.30 -12.50
C PHE A 208 -4.65 -12.84 -12.25
N GLY A 209 -5.07 -11.92 -13.12
CA GLY A 209 -4.82 -10.49 -13.02
C GLY A 209 -6.08 -9.65 -12.83
N GLY A 210 -5.87 -8.37 -12.51
CA GLY A 210 -6.94 -7.38 -12.37
C GLY A 210 -7.54 -6.97 -13.72
N ASN A 211 -8.48 -6.02 -13.69
CA ASN A 211 -9.18 -5.52 -14.88
C ASN A 211 -9.16 -3.99 -14.88
N ALA A 212 -8.84 -3.37 -16.02
CA ALA A 212 -8.74 -1.91 -16.17
C ALA A 212 -10.08 -1.25 -16.52
N GLY A 213 -11.16 -2.02 -16.61
CA GLY A 213 -12.47 -1.59 -17.08
C GLY A 213 -12.40 -1.07 -18.51
N LEU A 214 -12.90 0.14 -18.71
CA LEU A 214 -12.91 0.84 -20.00
C LEU A 214 -11.55 1.45 -20.37
N MET A 215 -10.57 1.42 -19.47
CA MET A 215 -9.31 2.12 -19.63
C MET A 215 -8.34 1.31 -20.49
N LYS A 216 -7.51 2.02 -21.26
CA LYS A 216 -6.53 1.41 -22.16
C LYS A 216 -5.33 0.85 -21.39
N CYS A 217 -4.90 -0.36 -21.77
CA CYS A 217 -3.73 -1.07 -21.23
C CYS A 217 -3.80 -1.30 -19.71
N GLY A 218 -2.65 -1.55 -19.09
CA GLY A 218 -2.50 -1.91 -17.69
C GLY A 218 -1.16 -1.46 -17.14
N LYS A 219 -0.73 -2.10 -16.06
CA LYS A 219 0.55 -1.88 -15.40
C LYS A 219 1.73 -1.74 -16.36
N ALA A 220 2.72 -0.95 -15.94
CA ALA A 220 3.93 -0.62 -16.69
C ALA A 220 3.70 0.20 -17.97
N THR A 221 2.49 0.77 -18.13
CA THR A 221 2.19 1.71 -19.21
C THR A 221 1.71 3.04 -18.64
N THR A 222 1.89 4.11 -19.41
CA THR A 222 1.40 5.46 -19.08
C THR A 222 -0.01 5.73 -19.61
N TYR A 223 -0.69 4.70 -20.12
CA TYR A 223 -2.11 4.80 -20.44
C TYR A 223 -2.93 4.81 -19.15
N GLU A 224 -4.17 5.27 -19.25
CA GLU A 224 -5.11 5.37 -18.13
C GLU A 224 -5.22 4.07 -17.33
N GLY A 225 -5.28 2.91 -18.00
CA GLY A 225 -5.38 1.63 -17.33
C GLY A 225 -4.12 1.24 -16.55
N GLY A 226 -2.99 1.91 -16.76
CA GLY A 226 -1.75 1.69 -16.01
C GLY A 226 -1.58 2.58 -14.78
N MET A 227 -2.17 3.78 -14.77
CA MET A 227 -1.91 4.80 -13.75
C MET A 227 -3.16 5.28 -13.00
N ARG A 228 -4.36 5.14 -13.58
CA ARG A 228 -5.62 5.47 -12.90
C ARG A 228 -6.06 4.30 -12.04
N VAL A 229 -6.27 4.57 -10.76
CA VAL A 229 -6.56 3.56 -9.72
C VAL A 229 -7.90 3.88 -9.03
N PRO A 230 -8.57 2.87 -8.43
CA PRO A 230 -9.69 3.15 -7.54
C PRO A 230 -9.21 3.99 -6.35
N ALA A 231 -10.02 4.94 -5.91
CA ALA A 231 -9.75 5.76 -4.73
C ALA A 231 -11.05 5.98 -3.95
N ILE A 232 -11.02 5.68 -2.65
CA ILE A 232 -12.14 5.90 -1.73
C ILE A 232 -11.59 6.67 -0.53
N VAL A 233 -12.21 7.80 -0.20
CA VAL A 233 -11.93 8.55 1.02
C VAL A 233 -13.17 8.48 1.90
N HIS A 234 -12.99 8.14 3.17
CA HIS A 234 -14.06 7.99 4.14
C HIS A 234 -13.67 8.67 5.46
N TRP A 235 -14.51 9.59 5.91
CA TRP A 235 -14.42 10.21 7.23
C TRP A 235 -15.82 10.66 7.65
N PRO A 236 -16.57 9.80 8.37
CA PRO A 236 -17.91 10.10 8.83
C PRO A 236 -17.97 11.43 9.59
N GLY A 237 -19.00 12.23 9.32
CA GLY A 237 -19.18 13.56 9.92
C GLY A 237 -18.32 14.67 9.32
N GLN A 238 -17.22 14.35 8.63
CA GLN A 238 -16.32 15.34 8.00
C GLN A 238 -16.46 15.40 6.47
N ILE A 239 -16.69 14.26 5.82
CA ILE A 239 -16.80 14.16 4.36
C ILE A 239 -18.24 13.83 3.97
N THR A 240 -18.81 14.65 3.08
CA THR A 240 -20.15 14.40 2.53
C THR A 240 -20.11 13.22 1.55
N PRO A 241 -20.98 12.20 1.68
CA PRO A 241 -21.03 11.07 0.74
C PRO A 241 -21.30 11.54 -0.70
N GLY A 242 -20.50 11.07 -1.65
CA GLY A 242 -20.66 11.46 -3.05
C GLY A 242 -19.65 10.82 -3.99
N ARG A 243 -19.65 11.28 -5.23
CA ARG A 243 -18.66 10.94 -6.26
C ARG A 243 -18.09 12.23 -6.83
N SER A 244 -16.82 12.21 -7.18
CA SER A 244 -16.13 13.36 -7.77
C SER A 244 -15.33 12.97 -8.99
N MET A 245 -15.20 13.93 -9.89
CA MET A 245 -14.32 13.88 -11.06
C MET A 245 -13.08 14.78 -10.88
N GLU A 246 -12.89 15.35 -9.69
CA GLU A 246 -11.73 16.18 -9.36
C GLU A 246 -10.44 15.39 -9.57
N LEU A 247 -9.44 16.04 -10.16
CA LEU A 247 -8.19 15.38 -10.47
C LEU A 247 -7.35 15.24 -9.20
N SER A 248 -7.08 14.00 -8.78
CA SER A 248 -6.26 13.65 -7.63
C SER A 248 -5.12 12.69 -8.00
N SER A 249 -4.11 12.62 -7.13
CA SER A 249 -2.92 11.78 -7.26
C SER A 249 -2.52 11.23 -5.90
N THR A 250 -1.85 10.08 -5.87
CA THR A 250 -1.22 9.55 -4.65
C THR A 250 -0.15 10.49 -4.09
N LEU A 251 0.41 11.38 -4.92
CA LEU A 251 1.34 12.42 -4.49
C LEU A 251 0.68 13.47 -3.59
N ASP A 252 -0.64 13.66 -3.72
CA ASP A 252 -1.41 14.65 -2.97
C ASP A 252 -1.64 14.22 -1.50
N VAL A 253 -1.39 12.94 -1.18
CA VAL A 253 -1.66 12.39 0.15
C VAL A 253 -0.80 13.02 1.24
N LEU A 254 0.52 13.19 1.02
CA LEU A 254 1.41 13.80 2.00
C LEU A 254 0.99 15.24 2.36
N PRO A 255 0.80 16.16 1.39
CA PRO A 255 0.37 17.51 1.71
C PRO A 255 -1.05 17.60 2.28
N THR A 256 -1.95 16.73 1.86
CA THR A 256 -3.31 16.65 2.45
C THR A 256 -3.27 16.22 3.91
N ILE A 257 -2.48 15.19 4.25
CA ILE A 257 -2.31 14.75 5.63
C ILE A 257 -1.65 15.84 6.48
N ALA A 258 -0.63 16.52 5.95
CA ALA A 258 0.00 17.62 6.65
C ALA A 258 -1.01 18.73 7.02
N SER A 259 -1.91 19.06 6.09
CA SER A 259 -2.99 20.03 6.33
C SER A 259 -3.98 19.55 7.40
N ILE A 260 -4.43 18.29 7.33
CA ILE A 260 -5.36 17.70 8.31
C ILE A 260 -4.79 17.72 9.74
N THR A 261 -3.50 17.45 9.88
CA THR A 261 -2.81 17.35 11.18
C THR A 261 -2.11 18.63 11.62
N ASN A 262 -2.12 19.68 10.80
CA ASN A 262 -1.27 20.87 10.96
C ASN A 262 0.24 20.57 11.01
N ALA A 263 0.68 19.41 10.49
CA ALA A 263 2.09 19.06 10.48
C ALA A 263 2.86 19.94 9.48
N LYS A 264 4.10 20.27 9.82
CA LYS A 264 4.95 21.07 8.93
C LYS A 264 5.44 20.23 7.74
N LEU A 265 5.21 20.74 6.53
CA LEU A 265 5.76 20.13 5.31
C LEU A 265 7.29 20.15 5.29
N PRO A 266 7.93 19.14 4.68
CA PRO A 266 9.38 19.14 4.48
C PRO A 266 9.77 20.29 3.54
N ASN A 267 10.96 20.87 3.78
CA ASN A 267 11.51 21.96 2.96
C ASN A 267 12.13 21.42 1.66
N VAL A 268 11.29 20.83 0.81
CA VAL A 268 11.63 20.30 -0.51
C VAL A 268 10.51 20.63 -1.48
N THR A 269 10.81 20.63 -2.78
CA THR A 269 9.74 20.69 -3.79
C THR A 269 8.87 19.43 -3.67
N LEU A 270 7.57 19.64 -3.49
CA LEU A 270 6.55 18.60 -3.54
C LEU A 270 5.79 18.69 -4.86
N ASP A 271 5.40 17.54 -5.38
CA ASP A 271 4.63 17.41 -6.62
C ASP A 271 3.12 17.25 -6.36
N GLY A 272 2.75 17.01 -5.10
CA GLY A 272 1.37 16.90 -4.64
C GLY A 272 0.78 18.21 -4.14
N TYR A 273 -0.54 18.25 -4.06
CA TYR A 273 -1.33 19.40 -3.60
C TYR A 273 -2.18 19.02 -2.38
N ASP A 274 -2.51 20.01 -1.54
CA ASP A 274 -3.45 19.81 -0.44
C ASP A 274 -4.89 19.68 -0.97
N MET A 275 -5.49 18.51 -0.76
CA MET A 275 -6.86 18.20 -1.17
C MET A 275 -7.89 18.46 -0.06
N SER A 276 -7.49 18.91 1.12
CA SER A 276 -8.42 19.21 2.22
C SER A 276 -9.50 20.25 1.87
N PRO A 277 -9.25 21.31 1.06
CA PRO A 277 -10.31 22.23 0.67
C PRO A 277 -11.38 21.57 -0.20
N PHE A 278 -10.96 20.65 -1.07
CA PHE A 278 -11.89 19.85 -1.87
C PHE A 278 -12.67 18.86 -0.99
N LEU A 279 -11.97 18.11 -0.13
CA LEU A 279 -12.57 17.05 0.68
C LEU A 279 -13.61 17.58 1.68
N PHE A 280 -13.35 18.73 2.31
CA PHE A 280 -14.19 19.27 3.39
C PHE A 280 -15.11 20.40 2.97
N GLN A 281 -14.82 21.09 1.87
CA GLN A 281 -15.59 22.27 1.43
C GLN A 281 -16.10 22.16 -0.02
N GLY A 282 -15.73 21.09 -0.74
CA GLY A 282 -16.08 20.92 -2.16
C GLY A 282 -15.41 21.94 -3.07
N MET A 283 -14.39 22.65 -2.60
CA MET A 283 -13.69 23.67 -3.39
C MET A 283 -12.71 23.00 -4.36
N PRO A 284 -12.76 23.34 -5.67
CA PRO A 284 -11.81 22.79 -6.64
C PRO A 284 -10.37 23.13 -6.27
N VAL A 285 -9.46 22.18 -6.48
CA VAL A 285 -8.02 22.41 -6.29
C VAL A 285 -7.40 22.69 -7.65
N HIS A 286 -7.05 23.96 -7.90
CA HIS A 286 -6.40 24.36 -9.14
C HIS A 286 -5.00 23.74 -9.24
N ARG A 287 -4.87 22.68 -10.03
CA ARG A 287 -3.59 22.03 -10.32
C ARG A 287 -3.18 22.25 -11.77
N CYS A 288 -1.92 22.62 -11.97
CA CYS A 288 -1.30 22.50 -13.28
C CYS A 288 -0.90 21.03 -13.43
N VAL A 289 -1.54 20.30 -14.36
CA VAL A 289 -1.13 18.94 -14.68
C VAL A 289 0.23 19.03 -15.34
N ARG A 290 1.30 18.99 -14.54
CA ARG A 290 2.62 18.61 -15.05
C ARG A 290 2.53 17.13 -15.37
N ILE A 291 2.02 16.83 -16.57
CA ILE A 291 2.27 15.54 -17.19
C ILE A 291 3.79 15.47 -17.24
N MET A 292 4.39 14.67 -16.37
CA MET A 292 5.82 14.38 -16.45
C MET A 292 6.00 13.43 -17.64
N THR A 293 5.76 13.97 -18.84
CA THR A 293 6.09 13.37 -20.11
C THR A 293 7.61 13.43 -20.18
N LEU A 294 8.28 12.43 -19.64
CA LEU A 294 9.61 12.09 -20.12
C LEU A 294 9.43 11.67 -21.58
N LEU A 295 9.71 12.60 -22.49
CA LEU A 295 10.20 12.27 -23.82
C LEU A 295 11.33 11.26 -23.61
N CYS A 296 11.04 9.98 -23.81
CA CYS A 296 12.06 9.00 -24.15
C CYS A 296 11.65 8.38 -25.48
N CYS A 297 12.07 9.06 -26.54
CA CYS A 297 12.21 8.47 -27.86
C CYS A 297 13.05 7.19 -27.76
N LEU A 298 12.58 6.14 -28.44
CA LEU A 298 13.38 5.10 -29.12
C LEU A 298 14.41 4.35 -28.26
N ILE A 299 14.10 3.10 -27.91
CA ILE A 299 14.81 1.88 -28.37
C ILE A 299 14.02 0.65 -27.89
N LEU A 300 13.64 -0.18 -28.86
CA LEU A 300 13.14 -1.54 -28.66
C LEU A 300 14.24 -2.40 -28.00
N SER A 301 13.95 -3.01 -26.85
CA SER A 301 14.55 -4.29 -26.47
C SER A 301 13.62 -5.05 -25.53
N LYS A 302 13.61 -6.37 -25.71
CA LYS A 302 12.73 -7.35 -25.10
C LYS A 302 12.94 -7.46 -23.57
N THR A 303 11.98 -8.14 -22.94
CA THR A 303 11.87 -8.55 -21.52
C THR A 303 11.49 -7.45 -20.50
N LEU A 304 10.18 -7.21 -20.37
CA LEU A 304 9.56 -6.61 -19.18
C LEU A 304 8.85 -7.73 -18.41
N GLN A 305 9.44 -8.17 -17.30
CA GLN A 305 8.82 -9.09 -16.33
C GLN A 305 8.97 -8.50 -14.93
N SER A 306 7.88 -8.61 -14.15
CA SER A 306 7.80 -8.41 -12.70
C SER A 306 8.11 -7.00 -12.14
N SER A 307 7.08 -6.18 -12.00
CA SER A 307 6.95 -5.19 -10.91
C SER A 307 5.60 -5.41 -10.22
N THR A 308 5.23 -4.72 -9.13
CA THR A 308 4.22 -5.16 -8.14
C THR A 308 2.88 -4.39 -8.18
N ILE A 309 1.76 -4.97 -7.71
CA ILE A 309 0.54 -4.24 -7.33
C ILE A 309 0.43 -4.41 -5.81
N SER A 310 0.37 -3.33 -5.05
CA SER A 310 -0.09 -3.28 -3.66
C SER A 310 -1.30 -2.37 -3.63
N LEU A 311 -2.37 -2.87 -3.03
CA LEU A 311 -3.44 -1.99 -2.56
C LEU A 311 -3.02 -1.44 -1.20
N SER A 312 -3.05 -0.11 -1.07
CA SER A 312 -2.59 0.60 0.12
C SER A 312 -3.76 1.34 0.74
N THR A 313 -4.02 1.04 2.01
CA THR A 313 -4.94 1.78 2.87
C THR A 313 -4.12 2.69 3.79
N ILE A 314 -4.49 3.96 3.84
CA ILE A 314 -3.92 4.95 4.74
C ILE A 314 -4.97 5.35 5.76
N LEU A 315 -4.64 5.20 7.03
CA LEU A 315 -5.48 5.52 8.18
C LEU A 315 -4.80 6.58 9.02
N LEU A 316 -5.52 7.65 9.34
CA LEU A 316 -5.03 8.75 10.16
C LEU A 316 -6.10 9.16 11.17
N LYS A 317 -5.83 8.97 12.46
CA LYS A 317 -6.74 9.39 13.55
C LYS A 317 -6.26 10.71 14.16
N LYS A 318 -7.13 11.71 14.27
CA LYS A 318 -6.82 12.97 14.97
C LYS A 318 -7.06 12.79 16.48
N THR A 319 -6.61 13.73 17.31
CA THR A 319 -7.12 13.85 18.68
C THR A 319 -8.21 14.91 18.70
N SER A 320 -9.34 14.59 19.29
CA SER A 320 -10.37 15.59 19.63
C SER A 320 -9.76 16.65 20.56
N SER A 321 -9.72 17.90 20.10
CA SER A 321 -9.45 19.07 20.94
C SER A 321 -10.60 19.35 21.88
#